data_AF-A0A9X5H896-F1
#
_entry.id   AF-A0A9X5H896-F1
#
_cell.length_a   1.000
_cell.length_b   1.000
_cell.length_c   1.000
_cell.angle_alpha   90.00
_cell.angle_beta   90.00
_cell.angle_gamma   90.00
#
_symmetry.space_group_name_H-M   'P 1'
#
loop_
_entity.id
_entity.type
_entity.pdbx_description
1 polymer ?
#
loop_
_entity_poly.entity_id
_entity_poly.type
_entity_poly.pdbx_seq_one_letter_code
_entity_poly.pdbx_strand_id
1 'polypeptide(L)'
;MNKLIEDLIEKGMGRLMDESRDEMAQADEIYLNDHKDEDDLEKRYASLNLTREQRIIINDYIACASTVNHRFADISYMCGVKHAVGMLASLGLIKGIEAES
;
A
#
# COMPACT_ATOMS: atom_id res chain seq x y z
N MET A 1 -10.22 -9.74 8.82
CA MET A 1 -10.53 -9.41 7.40
C MET A 1 -11.60 -10.40 6.93
N ASN A 2 -12.18 -10.27 5.73
CA ASN A 2 -13.02 -11.36 5.23
C ASN A 2 -12.16 -12.63 5.01
N LYS A 3 -12.70 -13.81 5.32
CA LYS A 3 -11.97 -15.10 5.22
C LYS A 3 -11.30 -15.34 3.86
N LEU A 4 -11.98 -14.94 2.77
CA LEU A 4 -11.43 -14.97 1.42
C LEU A 4 -10.13 -14.16 1.28
N ILE A 5 -10.08 -12.96 1.87
CA ILE A 5 -8.91 -12.08 1.81
C ILE A 5 -7.72 -12.70 2.56
N GLU A 6 -7.98 -13.33 3.72
CA GLU A 6 -6.97 -14.03 4.52
C GLU A 6 -6.42 -15.26 3.76
N ASP A 7 -7.30 -16.09 3.19
CA ASP A 7 -6.90 -17.26 2.40
C ASP A 7 -6.07 -16.87 1.16
N LEU A 8 -6.39 -15.73 0.52
CA LEU A 8 -5.64 -15.22 -0.63
C LEU A 8 -4.24 -14.74 -0.23
N ILE A 9 -4.11 -14.04 0.89
CA ILE A 9 -2.82 -13.61 1.43
C ILE A 9 -1.95 -14.84 1.75
N GLU A 10 -2.49 -15.86 2.42
CA GLU A 10 -1.78 -17.11 2.73
C GLU A 10 -1.32 -17.87 1.47
N LYS A 11 -2.07 -17.78 0.38
CA LYS A 11 -1.73 -18.41 -0.91
C LYS A 11 -0.67 -17.64 -1.72
N GLY A 12 -0.04 -16.62 -1.13
CA GLY A 12 1.09 -15.91 -1.73
C GLY A 12 0.70 -14.66 -2.51
N MET A 13 -0.53 -14.17 -2.37
CA MET A 13 -0.96 -12.94 -3.05
C MET A 13 -0.22 -11.70 -2.55
N GLY A 14 0.28 -11.68 -1.32
CA GLY A 14 1.13 -10.60 -0.81
C GLY A 14 2.41 -10.44 -1.64
N ARG A 15 3.09 -11.55 -1.97
CA ARG A 15 4.29 -11.50 -2.82
C ARG A 15 3.97 -11.01 -4.23
N LEU A 16 2.86 -11.48 -4.83
CA LEU A 16 2.44 -11.04 -6.17
C LEU A 16 2.07 -9.55 -6.18
N MET A 17 1.44 -9.06 -5.11
CA MET A 17 1.17 -7.64 -4.92
C MET A 17 2.47 -6.84 -4.90
N ASP A 18 3.46 -7.26 -4.10
CA ASP A 18 4.74 -6.55 -4.01
C ASP A 18 5.45 -6.52 -5.36
N GLU A 19 5.57 -7.67 -6.05
CA GLU A 19 6.22 -7.76 -7.37
C GLU A 19 5.56 -6.87 -8.43
N SER A 20 4.24 -6.92 -8.53
CA SER A 20 3.49 -6.09 -9.49
C SER A 20 3.52 -4.61 -9.14
N ARG A 21 3.46 -4.26 -7.85
CA ARG A 21 3.56 -2.88 -7.39
C ARG A 21 4.94 -2.31 -7.71
N ASP A 22 6.00 -3.06 -7.45
CA ASP A 22 7.37 -2.60 -7.71
C ASP A 22 7.58 -2.38 -9.22
N GLU A 23 7.11 -3.29 -10.07
CA GLU A 23 7.16 -3.11 -11.53
C GLU A 23 6.42 -1.84 -11.98
N MET A 24 5.19 -1.62 -11.48
CA MET A 24 4.41 -0.43 -11.83
C MET A 24 5.06 0.85 -11.29
N ALA A 25 5.58 0.83 -10.07
CA ALA A 25 6.26 1.96 -9.45
C ALA A 25 7.51 2.38 -10.22
N GLN A 26 8.28 1.42 -10.74
CA GLN A 26 9.45 1.69 -11.58
C GLN A 26 9.09 2.27 -12.96
N ALA A 27 7.85 2.11 -13.41
CA ALA A 27 7.36 2.67 -14.67
C ALA A 27 6.65 4.02 -14.50
N ASP A 28 6.29 4.42 -13.28
CA ASP A 28 5.53 5.64 -13.01
C ASP A 28 6.47 6.83 -12.75
N GLU A 29 6.57 7.72 -13.74
CA GLU A 29 7.44 8.90 -13.65
C GLU A 29 7.04 9.87 -12.53
N ILE A 30 5.76 9.96 -12.18
CA ILE A 30 5.28 10.84 -11.12
C ILE A 30 5.79 10.30 -9.78
N TYR A 31 5.55 9.01 -9.53
CA TYR A 31 6.06 8.33 -8.34
C TYR A 31 7.57 8.45 -8.20
N LEU A 32 8.33 8.20 -9.28
CA LEU A 32 9.79 8.28 -9.25
C LEU A 32 10.32 9.69 -8.98
N ASN A 33 9.60 10.74 -9.43
CA ASN A 33 9.97 12.11 -9.14
C ASN A 33 9.62 12.48 -7.69
N ASP A 34 8.43 12.13 -7.22
CA ASP A 34 8.03 12.35 -5.83
C ASP A 34 8.96 11.63 -4.85
N HIS A 35 9.42 10.42 -5.16
CA HIS A 35 10.41 9.70 -4.35
C HIS A 35 11.77 10.43 -4.27
N LYS A 36 12.23 11.03 -5.38
CA LYS A 36 13.47 11.82 -5.36
C LYS A 36 13.30 13.10 -4.54
N ASP A 37 12.13 13.73 -4.63
CA ASP A 37 11.81 14.92 -3.86
C ASP A 37 11.73 14.58 -2.36
N GLU A 38 11.17 13.44 -1.99
CA GLU A 38 11.18 12.90 -0.63
C GLU A 38 12.60 12.72 -0.09
N ASP A 39 13.51 12.12 -0.89
CA ASP A 39 14.93 11.96 -0.51
C ASP A 39 15.65 13.31 -0.28
N ASP A 40 15.32 14.36 -1.05
CA ASP A 40 15.87 15.71 -0.83
C ASP A 40 15.30 16.36 0.42
N LEU A 41 13.98 16.23 0.62
CA LEU A 41 13.28 16.76 1.79
C LEU A 41 13.78 16.10 3.09
N GLU A 42 14.07 14.80 3.08
CA GLU A 42 14.63 14.10 4.23
C GLU A 42 16.02 14.65 4.60
N LYS A 43 16.90 14.88 3.62
CA LYS A 43 18.22 15.50 3.86
C LYS A 43 18.10 16.89 4.45
N ARG A 44 17.19 17.70 3.92
CA ARG A 44 16.91 19.05 4.42
C ARG A 44 16.38 19.00 5.85
N TYR A 45 15.44 18.10 6.14
CA TYR A 45 14.94 17.84 7.49
C TYR A 45 16.04 17.40 8.47
N ALA A 46 16.93 16.50 8.05
CA ALA A 46 18.06 16.04 8.84
C ALA A 46 19.01 17.21 9.22
N SER A 47 19.20 18.16 8.30
CA SER A 47 20.06 19.35 8.50
C SER A 47 19.49 20.41 9.44
N LEU A 48 18.20 20.34 9.80
CA LEU A 48 17.58 21.34 10.67
C LEU A 48 18.17 21.29 12.08
N ASN A 49 18.40 22.47 12.66
CA ASN A 49 18.84 22.63 14.04
C ASN A 49 17.66 22.49 15.02
N LEU A 50 17.11 21.28 15.10
CA LEU A 50 16.02 20.91 16.01
C LEU A 50 16.58 20.37 17.33
N THR A 51 15.87 20.61 18.44
CA THR A 51 16.17 19.88 19.68
C THR A 51 15.85 18.40 19.50
N ARG A 52 16.41 17.56 20.38
CA ARG A 52 16.16 16.11 20.36
C ARG A 52 14.67 15.80 20.52
N GLU A 53 13.98 16.51 21.41
CA GLU A 53 12.56 16.31 21.70
C GLU A 53 11.70 16.67 20.49
N GLN A 54 11.99 17.79 19.81
CA GLN A 54 11.31 18.19 18.58
C GLN A 54 11.51 17.14 17.48
N ARG A 55 12.73 16.64 17.33
CA ARG A 55 13.06 15.62 16.33
C ARG A 55 12.30 14.31 16.59
N ILE A 56 12.22 13.86 17.84
CA ILE A 56 11.46 12.66 18.22
C ILE A 56 9.98 12.82 17.85
N ILE A 57 9.35 13.93 18.23
CA ILE A 57 7.92 14.17 17.95
C ILE A 57 7.64 14.13 16.45
N ILE A 58 8.48 14.77 15.64
CA ILE A 58 8.29 14.82 14.18
C ILE A 58 8.52 13.45 13.57
N ASN A 59 9.59 12.73 13.96
CA ASN A 59 9.88 11.39 13.46
C ASN A 59 8.76 10.41 13.81
N ASP A 60 8.25 10.44 15.04
CA ASP A 60 7.15 9.58 15.48
C ASP A 60 5.89 9.85 14.65
N TYR A 61 5.58 11.13 14.39
CA TYR A 61 4.46 11.49 13.52
C TYR A 61 4.65 10.98 12.09
N ILE A 62 5.81 11.20 11.46
CA ILE A 62 6.12 10.73 10.11
C ILE A 62 6.01 9.20 10.05
N ALA A 63 6.59 8.48 11.01
CA ALA A 63 6.52 7.02 11.07
C ALA A 63 5.08 6.51 11.21
N CYS A 64 4.27 7.16 12.07
CA CYS A 64 2.86 6.81 12.21
C CYS A 64 2.08 7.08 10.92
N ALA A 65 2.28 8.25 10.29
CA ALA A 65 1.61 8.63 9.05
C ALA A 65 1.96 7.67 7.90
N SER A 66 3.24 7.35 7.73
CA SER A 66 3.71 6.35 6.77
C SER A 66 3.08 4.98 7.03
N THR A 67 3.09 4.49 8.27
CA THR A 67 2.49 3.20 8.64
C THR A 67 0.99 3.15 8.32
N VAL A 68 0.25 4.23 8.61
CA VAL A 68 -1.19 4.32 8.30
C VAL A 68 -1.42 4.32 6.78
N ASN A 69 -0.62 5.07 6.02
CA ASN A 69 -0.73 5.12 4.56
C ASN A 69 -0.41 3.78 3.90
N HIS A 70 0.65 3.09 4.34
CA HIS A 70 0.96 1.73 3.88
C HIS A 70 -0.18 0.77 4.17
N ARG A 71 -0.75 0.84 5.39
CA ARG A 71 -1.89 -0.01 5.74
C ARG A 71 -3.13 0.28 4.89
N PHE A 72 -3.36 1.55 4.55
CA PHE A 72 -4.47 1.94 3.68
C PHE A 72 -4.25 1.46 2.24
N ALA A 73 -3.01 1.46 1.74
CA ALA A 73 -2.67 0.89 0.43
C ALA A 73 -2.95 -0.63 0.37
N ASP A 74 -2.58 -1.39 1.41
CA ASP A 74 -2.91 -2.82 1.51
C ASP A 74 -4.42 -3.06 1.48
N ILE A 75 -5.17 -2.28 2.27
CA ILE A 75 -6.64 -2.37 2.31
C ILE A 75 -7.21 -2.07 0.91
N SER A 76 -6.72 -1.02 0.25
CA SER A 76 -7.16 -0.63 -1.09
C SER A 76 -6.91 -1.73 -2.12
N TYR A 77 -5.73 -2.38 -2.07
CA TYR A 77 -5.43 -3.52 -2.92
C TYR A 77 -6.38 -4.69 -2.67
N MET A 78 -6.59 -5.08 -1.41
CA MET A 78 -7.50 -6.18 -1.08
C MET A 78 -8.96 -5.88 -1.46
N CYS A 79 -9.41 -4.63 -1.31
CA CYS A 79 -10.71 -4.18 -1.80
C CYS A 79 -10.80 -4.30 -3.34
N GLY A 80 -9.75 -3.89 -4.06
CA GLY A 80 -9.66 -4.04 -5.51
C GLY A 80 -9.78 -5.51 -5.94
N VAL A 81 -9.02 -6.41 -5.30
CA VAL A 81 -9.11 -7.86 -5.53
C VAL A 81 -10.52 -8.38 -5.25
N LYS A 82 -11.11 -8.02 -4.10
CA LYS A 82 -12.48 -8.43 -3.74
C LYS A 82 -13.49 -8.01 -4.81
N HIS A 83 -13.43 -6.77 -5.29
CA HIS A 83 -14.33 -6.27 -6.32
C HIS A 83 -14.11 -6.93 -7.67
N ALA A 84 -12.85 -7.14 -8.08
CA ALA A 84 -12.53 -7.83 -9.32
C ALA A 84 -13.08 -9.27 -9.31
N VAL A 85 -12.85 -10.02 -8.23
CA VAL A 85 -13.40 -11.38 -8.04
C VAL A 85 -14.93 -11.36 -8.05
N GLY A 86 -15.56 -10.41 -7.34
CA GLY A 86 -17.02 -10.25 -7.34
C GLY A 86 -17.60 -9.96 -8.73
N MET A 87 -16.92 -9.12 -9.52
CA MET A 87 -17.32 -8.81 -10.90
C MET A 87 -17.17 -10.02 -11.82
N LEU A 88 -16.08 -10.78 -11.71
CA LEU A 88 -15.90 -12.00 -12.50
C LEU A 88 -16.95 -13.07 -12.15
N ALA A 89 -17.32 -13.18 -10.87
CA ALA A 89 -18.37 -14.09 -10.43
C ALA A 89 -19.75 -13.67 -10.95
N SER A 90 -20.09 -12.38 -10.90
CA SER A 90 -21.37 -11.86 -11.41
C SER A 90 -21.51 -12.00 -12.93
N LEU A 91 -20.40 -11.96 -13.66
CA LEU A 91 -20.34 -12.24 -15.10
C LEU A 91 -20.35 -13.75 -15.42
N GLY A 92 -20.35 -14.63 -14.41
CA GLY A 92 -20.34 -16.08 -14.59
C GLY A 92 -19.00 -16.65 -15.10
N LEU A 93 -17.93 -15.86 -15.05
CA LEU A 93 -16.59 -16.24 -15.51
C LEU A 93 -15.86 -17.13 -14.51
N ILE A 94 -16.22 -17.05 -13.23
CA ILE A 94 -15.72 -17.92 -12.16
C ILE A 94 -16.88 -18.50 -11.35
N LYS A 95 -16.76 -19.75 -10.91
CA LYS A 95 -17.80 -20.51 -10.20
C LYS A 95 -17.43 -20.69 -8.73
N GLY A 96 -18.44 -20.88 -7.87
CA GLY A 96 -18.23 -21.26 -6.46
C GLY A 96 -17.93 -20.09 -5.51
N ILE A 97 -18.17 -18.85 -5.95
CA ILE A 97 -18.06 -17.65 -5.11
C ILE A 97 -19.45 -17.02 -5.06
N GLU A 98 -20.09 -17.09 -3.89
CA GLU A 98 -21.30 -16.30 -3.63
C GLU A 98 -20.85 -14.86 -3.39
N ALA A 99 -21.17 -13.98 -4.34
CA ALA A 99 -20.95 -12.56 -4.14
C ALA A 99 -21.91 -12.10 -3.04
N GLU A 100 -21.41 -11.89 -1.82
CA GLU A 100 -22.16 -11.15 -0.81
C GLU A 100 -22.40 -9.74 -1.35
N SER A 101 -23.66 -9.49 -1.73
CA SER A 101 -24.22 -8.21 -2.17
C SER A 101 -24.21 -7.18 -1.06
#